data_AF-A0A2S8IRF2-F1
#
_entry.id   AF-A0A2S8IRF2-F1
#
_cell.length_a   1.000
_cell.length_b   1.000
_cell.length_c   1.000
_cell.angle_alpha   90.00
_cell.angle_beta   90.00
_cell.angle_gamma   90.00
#
_symmetry.space_group_name_H-M   'P 1'
#
loop_
_entity.id
_entity.type
_entity.pdbx_description
1 polymer ?
#
loop_
_entity_poly.entity_id
_entity_poly.type
_entity_poly.pdbx_seq_one_letter_code
_entity_poly.pdbx_strand_id
1 'polypeptide(L)'
;MALPIAGRRTSAALALAAATVLIGSAPAGADPATPAIPRGSQVFVHDVLGPQDPSFWNPDVLGTRVLTPLEPGVSVVCASGFEPTPGCSTLDMRDWSSLQRSLVFVDVPVIGRPPLRVWMDILPRLDEGALGQLMEHLFPR
;
A
#
# COMPACT_ATOMS: atom_id res chain seq x y z
N MET A 1 23.69 -61.71 -4.76
CA MET A 1 23.70 -62.97 -5.53
C MET A 1 22.48 -63.01 -6.43
N ALA A 2 22.72 -63.42 -7.68
CA ALA A 2 21.87 -63.71 -8.85
C ALA A 2 20.33 -63.73 -8.76
N LEU A 3 19.72 -63.13 -9.79
CA LEU A 3 18.37 -63.42 -10.33
C LEU A 3 18.27 -64.87 -10.86
N PRO A 4 17.03 -65.36 -11.05
CA PRO A 4 16.63 -66.04 -12.29
C PRO A 4 15.58 -65.18 -13.04
N ILE A 5 15.75 -64.79 -14.32
CA ILE A 5 15.61 -65.56 -15.59
C ILE A 5 14.23 -66.25 -15.68
N ALA A 6 13.43 -66.26 -16.75
CA ALA A 6 13.19 -65.54 -18.01
C ALA A 6 12.00 -66.28 -18.67
N GLY A 7 11.25 -65.65 -19.60
CA GLY A 7 10.33 -66.35 -20.51
C GLY A 7 8.99 -65.62 -20.71
N ARG A 8 8.76 -64.75 -21.72
CA ARG A 8 8.68 -64.92 -23.20
C ARG A 8 7.23 -65.20 -23.70
N ARG A 9 6.64 -64.12 -24.25
CA ARG A 9 5.78 -63.98 -25.46
C ARG A 9 4.24 -64.08 -25.39
N THR A 10 3.65 -63.31 -26.32
CA THR A 10 2.28 -63.32 -26.89
C THR A 10 1.19 -62.75 -25.99
N SER A 11 0.31 -61.80 -26.35
CA SER A 11 -0.03 -61.14 -27.62
C SER A 11 -0.81 -59.86 -27.32
N ALA A 12 -0.81 -58.93 -28.28
CA ALA A 12 -1.57 -57.68 -28.27
C ALA A 12 -3.10 -57.90 -28.21
N ALA A 13 -3.80 -56.99 -27.53
CA ALA A 13 -5.15 -56.58 -27.90
C ALA A 13 -5.35 -55.12 -27.49
N LEU A 14 -5.43 -54.22 -28.48
CA LEU A 14 -5.99 -52.89 -28.30
C LEU A 14 -7.47 -53.03 -27.91
N ALA A 15 -7.91 -52.30 -26.90
CA ALA A 15 -9.30 -51.90 -26.75
C ALA A 15 -9.34 -50.42 -26.37
N LEU A 16 -9.52 -49.57 -27.39
CA LEU A 16 -10.07 -48.23 -27.24
C LEU A 16 -11.44 -48.34 -26.58
N ALA A 17 -11.72 -47.55 -25.55
CA ALA A 17 -13.09 -47.14 -25.25
C ALA A 17 -13.14 -45.84 -24.43
N ALA A 18 -13.50 -44.78 -25.16
CA ALA A 18 -14.30 -43.63 -24.75
C ALA A 18 -13.83 -42.77 -23.56
N ALA A 19 -13.19 -41.65 -23.91
CA ALA A 19 -13.21 -40.43 -23.11
C ALA A 19 -14.66 -39.90 -23.04
N THR A 20 -15.35 -40.13 -21.92
CA THR A 20 -16.50 -39.30 -21.56
C THR A 20 -15.96 -38.00 -20.97
N VAL A 21 -15.79 -37.00 -21.82
CA VAL A 21 -15.70 -35.60 -21.41
C VAL A 21 -17.07 -35.25 -20.82
N LEU A 22 -17.25 -35.49 -19.52
CA LEU A 22 -18.25 -34.78 -18.76
C LEU A 22 -17.77 -33.33 -18.72
N ILE A 23 -18.31 -32.53 -19.64
CA ILE A 23 -18.30 -31.08 -19.58
C ILE A 23 -19.15 -30.73 -18.35
N GLY A 24 -18.57 -30.91 -17.17
CA GLY A 24 -19.05 -30.30 -15.96
C GLY A 24 -18.83 -28.81 -16.15
N SER A 25 -19.94 -28.09 -16.30
CA SER A 25 -20.00 -26.64 -16.15
C SER A 25 -19.33 -26.27 -14.83
N ALA A 26 -18.04 -25.92 -14.89
CA ALA A 26 -17.37 -25.25 -13.80
C ALA A 26 -18.16 -23.96 -13.54
N PRO A 27 -18.56 -23.66 -12.29
CA PRO A 27 -19.17 -22.38 -12.01
C PRO A 27 -18.18 -21.31 -12.45
N ALA A 28 -18.71 -20.34 -13.18
CA ALA A 28 -17.98 -19.16 -13.64
C ALA A 28 -17.09 -18.66 -12.52
N GLY A 29 -15.83 -18.36 -12.87
CA GLY A 29 -14.81 -17.92 -11.95
C GLY A 29 -15.38 -16.87 -10.99
N ALA A 30 -15.36 -17.21 -9.71
CA ALA A 30 -15.29 -16.17 -8.70
C ALA A 30 -14.00 -15.42 -9.03
N ASP A 31 -14.15 -14.22 -9.58
CA ASP A 31 -13.06 -13.24 -9.61
C ASP A 31 -12.47 -13.26 -8.20
N PRO A 32 -11.16 -13.52 -8.02
CA PRO A 32 -10.59 -13.53 -6.68
C PRO A 32 -10.88 -12.17 -6.09
N ALA A 33 -11.85 -12.12 -5.16
CA ALA A 33 -12.25 -10.89 -4.52
C ALA A 33 -11.00 -10.37 -3.83
N THR A 34 -10.40 -9.31 -4.39
CA THR A 34 -9.24 -8.67 -3.80
C THR A 34 -9.61 -8.38 -2.34
N PRO A 35 -8.87 -8.92 -1.37
CA PRO A 35 -9.24 -8.77 0.03
C PRO A 35 -9.44 -7.29 0.34
N ALA A 36 -10.59 -6.95 0.91
CA ALA A 36 -10.86 -5.58 1.31
C ALA A 36 -9.78 -5.15 2.31
N ILE A 37 -9.15 -4.01 2.05
CA ILE A 37 -8.11 -3.47 2.92
C ILE A 37 -8.75 -3.14 4.27
N PRO A 38 -8.27 -3.72 5.40
CA PRO A 38 -8.83 -3.43 6.70
C PRO A 38 -8.65 -1.95 7.07
N ARG A 39 -9.70 -1.33 7.60
CA ARG A 39 -9.63 0.05 8.10
C ARG A 39 -8.48 0.21 9.11
N GLY A 40 -7.72 1.28 8.96
CA GLY A 40 -6.57 1.60 9.81
C GLY A 40 -5.27 0.92 9.40
N SER A 41 -5.29 0.05 8.38
CA SER A 41 -4.04 -0.42 7.76
C SER A 41 -3.33 0.72 7.04
N GLN A 42 -2.01 0.63 6.97
CA GLN A 42 -1.18 1.55 6.20
C GLN A 42 -1.21 1.16 4.72
N VAL A 43 -1.54 2.13 3.86
CA VAL A 43 -1.57 1.95 2.41
C VAL A 43 -0.74 3.01 1.71
N PHE A 44 -0.05 2.61 0.63
CA PHE A 44 0.62 3.54 -0.24
C PHE A 44 -0.40 4.41 -0.97
N VAL A 45 -0.14 5.70 -1.00
CA VAL A 45 -0.94 6.68 -1.72
C VAL A 45 -0.21 7.05 -3.00
N HIS A 46 -0.92 7.00 -4.12
CA HIS A 46 -0.34 7.19 -5.44
C HIS A 46 -0.73 8.53 -6.08
N ASP A 47 -1.80 9.15 -5.60
CA ASP A 47 -2.33 10.45 -6.01
C ASP A 47 -1.78 11.58 -5.12
N VAL A 48 -0.46 11.63 -4.96
CA VAL A 48 0.19 12.66 -4.16
C VAL A 48 0.39 13.93 -4.98
N LEU A 49 -0.22 15.02 -4.52
CA LEU A 49 -0.04 16.36 -5.08
C LEU A 49 1.04 17.09 -4.27
N GLY A 50 2.15 17.43 -4.92
CA GLY A 50 3.21 18.24 -4.35
C GLY A 50 2.99 19.75 -4.55
N PRO A 51 3.75 20.62 -3.87
CA PRO A 51 3.56 22.08 -3.92
C PRO A 51 3.82 22.69 -5.31
N GLN A 52 4.51 21.96 -6.20
CA GLN A 52 4.76 22.38 -7.59
C GLN A 52 3.63 21.97 -8.55
N ASP A 53 2.68 21.14 -8.10
CA ASP A 53 1.53 20.77 -8.91
C ASP A 53 0.54 21.95 -8.97
N PRO A 54 0.14 22.43 -10.17
CA PRO A 54 -0.80 23.54 -10.29
C PRO A 54 -2.18 23.22 -9.68
N SER A 55 -2.52 21.94 -9.53
CA SER A 55 -3.76 21.45 -8.93
C SER A 55 -3.70 21.36 -7.41
N PHE A 56 -2.53 21.60 -6.78
CA PHE A 56 -2.33 21.42 -5.34
C PHE A 56 -3.38 22.16 -4.50
N TRP A 57 -3.69 23.42 -4.85
CA TRP A 57 -4.67 24.23 -4.13
C TRP A 57 -6.10 24.12 -4.68
N ASN A 58 -6.33 23.30 -5.71
CA ASN A 58 -7.64 23.13 -6.30
C ASN A 58 -8.46 22.11 -5.50
N PRO A 59 -9.56 22.49 -4.81
CA PRO A 59 -10.36 21.56 -4.01
C PRO A 59 -11.19 20.58 -4.87
N ASP A 60 -11.33 20.82 -6.17
CA ASP A 60 -12.03 19.92 -7.11
C ASP A 60 -11.17 18.72 -7.53
N VAL A 61 -9.86 18.78 -7.31
CA VAL A 61 -8.93 17.71 -7.67
C VAL A 61 -8.74 16.79 -6.48
N LEU A 62 -9.04 15.50 -6.66
CA LEU A 62 -8.75 14.50 -5.65
C LEU A 62 -7.24 14.29 -5.55
N GLY A 63 -6.76 14.00 -4.34
CA GLY A 63 -5.34 13.79 -4.11
C GLY A 63 -4.91 14.11 -2.69
N THR A 64 -3.88 13.40 -2.24
CA THR A 64 -3.22 13.70 -0.98
C THR A 64 -2.22 14.83 -1.19
N ARG A 65 -2.49 15.98 -0.57
CA ARG A 65 -1.64 17.16 -0.68
C ARG A 65 -0.52 17.10 0.33
N VAL A 66 0.72 17.06 -0.13
CA VAL A 66 1.90 17.12 0.73
C VAL A 66 2.68 18.38 0.39
N LEU A 67 2.69 19.32 1.33
CA LEU A 67 3.35 20.62 1.18
C LEU A 67 4.88 20.49 1.18
N THR A 68 5.42 19.56 1.98
CA THR A 68 6.86 19.30 2.00
C THR A 68 7.26 18.58 0.71
N PRO A 69 8.26 19.08 -0.05
CA PRO A 69 8.77 18.38 -1.21
C PRO A 69 9.27 16.98 -0.85
N LEU A 70 8.78 15.97 -1.57
CA LEU A 70 9.21 14.59 -1.40
C LEU A 70 10.45 14.32 -2.25
N GLU A 71 11.45 13.67 -1.65
CA GLU A 71 12.62 13.21 -2.40
C GLU A 71 12.25 12.06 -3.35
N PRO A 72 12.96 11.91 -4.48
CA PRO A 72 12.81 10.75 -5.33
C PRO A 72 13.05 9.44 -4.55
N GLY A 73 12.09 8.52 -4.63
CA GLY A 73 12.12 7.25 -3.90
C GLY A 73 11.41 7.27 -2.55
N VAL A 74 10.94 8.43 -2.07
CA VAL A 74 10.08 8.53 -0.89
C VAL A 74 8.62 8.37 -1.30
N SER A 75 7.90 7.49 -0.61
CA SER A 75 6.47 7.27 -0.81
C SER A 75 5.65 7.76 0.39
N VAL A 76 4.42 8.18 0.13
CA VAL A 76 3.46 8.56 1.17
C VAL A 76 2.61 7.35 1.51
N VAL A 77 2.44 7.10 2.80
CA VAL A 77 1.67 6.00 3.35
C VAL A 77 0.61 6.60 4.28
N CYS A 78 -0.64 6.18 4.13
CA CYS A 78 -1.75 6.75 4.89
C CYS A 78 -2.64 5.66 5.49
N ALA A 79 -3.37 6.00 6.55
CA ALA A 79 -4.34 5.10 7.18
C ALA A 79 -5.58 4.91 6.28
N SER A 80 -5.89 3.67 5.92
CA SER A 80 -7.00 3.34 5.02
C SER A 80 -8.37 3.35 5.69
N GLY A 81 -9.43 3.53 4.89
CA GLY A 81 -10.82 3.36 5.33
C GLY A 81 -11.41 4.54 6.12
N PHE A 82 -10.79 5.72 6.02
CA PHE A 82 -11.25 6.97 6.63
C PHE A 82 -11.23 8.11 5.61
N GLU A 83 -12.21 9.00 5.70
CA GLU A 83 -12.25 10.22 4.89
C GLU A 83 -12.73 11.39 5.77
N PRO A 84 -11.88 12.38 6.06
CA PRO A 84 -10.46 12.46 5.68
C PRO A 84 -9.57 11.47 6.45
N THR A 85 -8.46 11.04 5.84
CA THR A 85 -7.47 10.14 6.44
C THR A 85 -6.92 10.72 7.75
N PRO A 86 -6.90 9.96 8.88
CA PRO A 86 -6.47 10.46 10.18
C PRO A 86 -4.95 10.59 10.35
N GLY A 87 -4.16 9.93 9.50
CA GLY A 87 -2.70 9.95 9.63
C GLY A 87 -2.02 9.50 8.35
N CYS A 88 -0.94 10.20 8.01
CA CYS A 88 -0.04 9.85 6.92
C CYS A 88 1.41 9.92 7.40
N SER A 89 2.28 9.19 6.74
CA SER A 89 3.73 9.17 6.95
C SER A 89 4.46 9.10 5.62
N THR A 90 5.75 9.40 5.63
CA THR A 90 6.65 9.13 4.51
C THR A 90 7.52 7.92 4.84
N LEU A 91 7.83 7.15 3.81
CA LEU A 91 8.72 5.99 3.86
C LEU A 91 9.72 6.08 2.73
N ASP A 92 11.02 5.96 3.04
CA ASP A 92 12.05 5.86 2.00
C ASP A 92 12.06 4.43 1.44
N MET A 93 11.65 4.27 0.18
CA MET A 93 11.58 2.98 -0.49
C MET A 93 12.97 2.44 -0.86
N ARG A 94 14.01 3.28 -0.79
CA ARG A 94 15.41 2.90 -1.02
C ARG A 94 16.01 2.23 0.22
N ASP A 95 15.52 2.59 1.41
CA ASP A 95 15.95 2.04 2.69
C ASP A 95 14.74 1.72 3.58
N TRP A 96 14.26 0.48 3.47
CA TRP A 96 13.14 -0.02 4.27
C TRP A 96 13.42 -0.12 5.76
N SER A 97 14.68 0.02 6.18
CA SER A 97 15.04 0.09 7.60
C SER A 97 14.90 1.50 8.17
N SER A 98 14.71 2.50 7.30
CA SER A 98 14.44 3.88 7.71
C SER A 98 13.13 3.97 8.50
N LEU A 99 13.13 4.82 9.52
CA LEU A 99 11.92 5.11 10.28
C LEU A 99 10.91 5.84 9.39
N GLN A 100 9.68 5.33 9.36
CA GLN A 100 8.56 6.08 8.78
C GLN A 100 8.40 7.41 9.51
N ARG A 101 8.32 8.50 8.75
CA ARG A 101 8.20 9.85 9.33
C ARG A 101 6.75 10.28 9.29
N SER A 102 6.13 10.44 10.44
CA SER A 102 4.75 10.92 10.53
C SER A 102 4.63 12.34 9.97
N LEU A 103 3.64 12.54 9.12
CA LEU A 103 3.24 13.86 8.63
C LEU A 103 2.18 14.43 9.57
N VAL A 104 2.25 15.73 9.79
CA VAL A 104 1.15 16.47 10.41
C VAL A 104 0.26 17.05 9.32
N PHE A 105 -0.94 17.48 9.68
CA PHE A 105 -1.85 18.11 8.74
C PHE A 105 -2.39 19.44 9.25
N VAL A 106 -2.77 20.28 8.30
CA VAL A 106 -3.63 21.44 8.52
C VAL A 106 -4.84 21.32 7.61
N ASP A 107 -6.01 21.65 8.14
CA ASP A 107 -7.24 21.70 7.37
C ASP A 107 -7.49 23.16 6.97
N VAL A 108 -7.27 23.47 5.69
CA VAL A 108 -7.43 24.83 5.15
C VAL A 108 -8.91 25.06 4.83
N PRO A 109 -9.56 26.07 5.43
CA PRO A 109 -10.97 26.32 5.18
C PRO A 109 -11.19 26.75 3.72
N VAL A 110 -12.20 26.16 3.07
CA VAL A 110 -12.62 26.52 1.71
C VAL A 110 -14.09 26.93 1.75
N ILE A 111 -14.40 28.10 1.18
CA ILE A 111 -15.77 28.64 1.23
C ILE A 111 -16.72 27.72 0.45
N GLY A 112 -17.82 27.32 1.10
CA GLY A 112 -18.86 26.49 0.49
C GLY A 112 -18.47 25.03 0.25
N ARG A 113 -17.34 24.57 0.80
CA ARG A 113 -16.81 23.21 0.60
C ARG A 113 -16.21 22.65 1.89
N PRO A 114 -15.97 21.32 1.97
CA PRO A 114 -15.15 20.75 3.04
C PRO A 114 -13.74 21.37 3.06
N PRO A 115 -13.10 21.44 4.24
CA PRO A 115 -11.73 21.89 4.36
C PRO A 115 -10.77 21.07 3.50
N LEU A 116 -9.76 21.73 2.96
CA LEU A 116 -8.69 21.11 2.21
C LEU A 116 -7.58 20.64 3.16
N ARG A 117 -7.45 19.33 3.35
CA ARG A 117 -6.38 18.76 4.18
C ARG A 117 -5.04 18.82 3.46
N VAL A 118 -4.06 19.47 4.08
CA VAL A 118 -2.68 19.57 3.59
C VAL A 118 -1.73 18.97 4.62
N TRP A 119 -0.96 17.98 4.18
CA TRP A 119 0.05 17.32 4.98
C TRP A 119 1.40 18.01 4.86
N MET A 120 2.17 18.02 5.93
CA MET A 120 3.52 18.56 5.92
C MET A 120 4.39 17.80 6.91
N ASP A 121 5.66 17.71 6.56
CA ASP A 121 6.73 17.36 7.49
C ASP A 121 7.18 18.66 8.15
N ILE A 122 6.87 18.86 9.45
CA ILE A 122 7.36 20.02 10.20
C ILE A 122 8.81 19.77 10.61
N LEU A 123 9.75 19.99 9.68
CA LEU A 123 11.18 20.32 9.89
C LEU A 123 11.98 19.40 10.88
N PRO A 124 13.30 19.57 11.16
CA PRO A 124 14.05 18.53 11.85
C PRO A 124 13.56 18.47 13.30
N ARG A 125 12.77 17.43 13.59
CA ARG A 125 12.48 16.87 14.91
C ARG A 125 12.34 17.92 16.02
N LEU A 126 11.09 18.14 16.44
CA LEU A 126 10.81 18.75 17.75
C LEU A 126 11.52 18.00 18.91
N ASP A 127 11.98 16.77 18.68
CA ASP A 127 12.75 15.88 19.56
C ASP A 127 14.26 15.83 19.27
N GLU A 128 14.80 16.57 18.28
CA GLU A 128 16.25 16.63 18.02
C GLU A 128 16.79 18.06 18.09
N GLY A 129 18.11 18.15 18.29
CA GLY A 129 18.81 19.42 18.40
C GLY A 129 18.37 20.24 19.61
N ALA A 130 18.53 21.56 19.52
CA ALA A 130 18.23 22.48 20.62
C ALA A 130 16.72 22.52 20.96
N LEU A 131 15.85 22.22 19.99
CA LEU A 131 14.40 22.22 20.20
C LEU A 131 13.94 20.94 20.91
N GLY A 132 14.54 19.78 20.57
CA GLY A 132 14.40 18.52 21.32
C GLY A 132 14.76 18.66 22.79
N GLN A 133 15.92 19.26 23.07
CA GLN A 133 16.36 19.52 24.44
C GLN A 133 15.42 20.46 25.20
N LEU A 134 14.89 21.49 24.51
CA LEU A 134 13.91 22.40 25.10
C LEU A 134 12.59 21.68 25.42
N MET A 135 12.13 20.79 24.55
CA MET A 135 10.90 20.03 24.76
C MET A 135 11.03 19.02 25.92
N GLU A 136 12.16 18.33 26.05
CA GLU A 136 12.45 17.46 27.22
C GLU A 136 12.50 18.25 28.52
N HIS A 137 13.04 19.48 28.48
CA HIS A 137 13.10 20.34 29.67
C HIS A 137 11.73 20.87 30.09
N LEU A 138 10.86 21.21 29.12
CA LEU A 138 9.52 21.73 29.39
C LEU A 138 8.51 20.63 29.72
N PHE A 139 8.70 19.42 29.20
CA PHE A 139 7.81 18.27 29.42
C PHE A 139 8.62 17.01 29.75
N PRO A 140 9.26 16.94 30.94
CA PRO A 140 9.97 15.76 31.38
C PRO A 140 8.99 14.60 31.56
N ARG A 141 9.35 13.43 31.02
CA ARG A 141 8.58 12.19 31.17
C ARG A 141 8.71 11.60 32.56
#